data_AF-A0A5B8SLZ3-F1
#
_entry.id   AF-A0A5B8SLZ3-F1
#
_cell.length_a   1.000
_cell.length_b   1.000
_cell.length_c   1.000
_cell.angle_alpha   90.00
_cell.angle_beta   90.00
_cell.angle_gamma   90.00
#
_symmetry.space_group_name_H-M   'P 1'
#
loop_
_entity.id
_entity.type
_entity.pdbx_description
1 polymer ?
#
loop_
_entity_poly.entity_id
_entity_poly.type
_entity_poly.pdbx_seq_one_letter_code
_entity_poly.pdbx_strand_id
1 'polypeptide(L)'
;MRLTEEQKARLLAEVHDAVGVACDVRLFGSRLDDSRRGGDLDLLLITRSPLPRLQVAELKQSLEEVLYLPVDIVTYTQGTEPTPFQAIALAQARSLDAKDAA
;
A
#
# COMPACT_ATOMS: atom_id res chain seq x y z
N MET A 1 -8.67 6.02 10.30
CA MET A 1 -7.49 5.58 9.50
C MET A 1 -6.25 5.84 10.34
N ARG A 2 -5.54 4.78 10.74
CA ARG A 2 -4.48 4.83 11.77
C ARG A 2 -3.09 5.27 11.29
N LEU A 3 -3.02 5.94 10.14
CA LEU A 3 -1.78 6.61 9.71
C LEU A 3 -1.95 8.10 9.92
N THR A 4 -0.97 8.71 10.57
CA THR A 4 -0.87 10.18 10.59
C THR A 4 -0.63 10.69 9.18
N GLU A 5 -1.04 11.92 8.90
CA GLU A 5 -0.76 12.56 7.59
C GLU A 5 0.73 12.54 7.25
N GLU A 6 1.60 12.67 8.25
CA GLU A 6 3.05 12.55 8.07
C GLU A 6 3.47 11.15 7.64
N GLN A 7 2.93 10.09 8.26
CA GLN A 7 3.22 8.72 7.88
C GLN A 7 2.69 8.41 6.47
N LYS A 8 1.50 8.91 6.11
CA LYS A 8 0.97 8.79 4.74
C LYS A 8 1.90 9.46 3.73
N ALA A 9 2.34 10.69 4.02
CA ALA A 9 3.23 11.44 3.15
C ALA A 9 4.59 10.74 2.96
N ARG A 10 5.19 10.23 4.04
CA ARG A 10 6.45 9.47 3.97
C ARG A 10 6.30 8.17 3.19
N LEU A 11 5.20 7.44 3.42
CA LEU A 11 4.90 6.22 2.68
C LEU A 11 4.74 6.49 1.19
N LEU A 12 3.95 7.50 0.81
CA LEU A 12 3.74 7.86 -0.60
C LEU A 12 5.04 8.29 -1.26
N ALA A 13 5.88 9.07 -0.57
CA ALA A 13 7.19 9.46 -1.08
C ALA A 13 8.07 8.23 -1.35
N GLU A 14 8.18 7.32 -0.39
CA GLU A 14 9.00 6.11 -0.51
C GLU A 14 8.51 5.20 -1.65
N VAL A 15 7.19 5.01 -1.77
CA VAL A 15 6.61 4.21 -2.87
C VAL A 15 6.85 4.88 -4.21
N HIS A 16 6.68 6.20 -4.33
CA HIS A 16 6.90 6.90 -5.58
C HIS A 16 8.37 6.94 -5.99
N ASP A 17 9.29 7.03 -5.05
CA ASP A 17 10.73 6.98 -5.32
C ASP A 17 11.16 5.58 -5.77
N ALA A 18 10.61 4.53 -5.17
CA ALA A 18 10.95 3.15 -5.51
C ALA A 18 10.25 2.65 -6.79
N VAL A 19 8.96 2.96 -6.96
CA VAL A 19 8.05 2.34 -7.97
C VAL A 19 7.65 3.31 -9.07
N GLY A 20 7.72 4.62 -8.80
CA GLY A 20 7.30 5.69 -9.70
C GLY A 20 5.92 6.24 -9.38
N VAL A 21 5.71 7.52 -9.72
CA VAL A 21 4.48 8.31 -9.48
C VAL A 21 3.22 7.80 -10.18
N ALA A 22 3.35 6.82 -11.07
CA ALA A 22 2.21 6.20 -11.76
C ALA A 22 1.60 5.02 -10.97
N CYS A 23 2.19 4.67 -9.83
CA CYS A 23 1.65 3.64 -8.94
C CYS A 23 0.46 4.20 -8.15
N ASP A 24 -0.68 3.54 -8.20
CA ASP A 24 -1.82 3.85 -7.33
C ASP A 24 -1.66 3.05 -6.02
N VAL A 25 -1.47 3.79 -4.93
CA VAL A 25 -1.21 3.25 -3.60
C VAL A 25 -2.51 3.21 -2.82
N ARG A 26 -2.90 2.02 -2.37
CA ARG A 26 -4.14 1.83 -1.60
C ARG A 26 -3.88 1.06 -0.31
N LEU A 27 -4.65 1.37 0.72
CA LEU A 27 -4.68 0.62 1.97
C LEU A 27 -5.85 -0.34 2.00
N PHE A 28 -5.62 -1.56 2.46
CA PHE A 28 -6.69 -2.51 2.76
C PHE A 28 -6.50 -3.12 4.14
N GLY A 29 -7.35 -4.09 4.50
CA GLY A 29 -7.15 -4.90 5.71
C GLY A 29 -7.46 -4.20 7.03
N SER A 30 -6.87 -4.75 8.10
CA SER A 30 -7.33 -4.56 9.48
C SER A 30 -7.09 -3.15 10.05
N ARG A 31 -6.23 -2.35 9.41
CA ARG A 31 -5.92 -0.97 9.81
C ARG A 31 -6.90 0.09 9.30
N LEU A 32 -7.92 -0.32 8.56
CA LEU A 32 -9.06 0.53 8.24
C LEU A 32 -9.97 0.81 9.46
N ASP A 33 -9.84 0.01 10.53
CA ASP A 33 -10.65 0.13 11.74
C ASP A 33 -9.85 0.72 12.92
N ASP A 34 -10.25 1.91 13.37
CA ASP A 34 -9.62 2.64 14.48
C ASP A 34 -9.82 1.95 15.85
N SER A 35 -10.57 0.84 15.94
CA SER A 35 -10.83 0.11 17.20
C SER A 35 -9.88 -1.06 17.54
N ARG A 36 -9.10 -1.59 16.59
CA ARG A 36 -8.27 -2.82 16.76
C ARG A 36 -6.81 -2.56 17.15
N ARG A 37 -6.35 -2.86 18.37
CA ARG A 37 -4.94 -2.61 18.81
C ARG A 37 -3.93 -3.54 18.12
N GLY A 38 -2.86 -2.97 17.52
CA GLY A 38 -1.76 -3.72 16.87
C GLY A 38 -2.16 -4.42 15.56
N GLY A 39 -1.30 -4.38 14.56
CA GLY A 39 -1.51 -5.10 13.29
C GLY A 39 -0.57 -4.62 12.19
N ASP A 40 -0.48 -5.35 11.08
CA ASP A 40 0.40 -5.04 9.95
C ASP A 40 -0.25 -3.99 9.02
N LEU A 41 0.56 -3.29 8.23
CA LEU A 41 0.08 -2.33 7.23
C LEU A 41 -0.08 -3.00 5.87
N ASP A 42 -1.32 -3.33 5.51
CA ASP A 42 -1.62 -3.95 4.22
C ASP A 42 -1.73 -2.89 3.11
N LEU A 43 -0.77 -2.91 2.17
CA LEU A 43 -0.68 -2.01 1.03
C LEU A 43 -0.93 -2.75 -0.28
N LEU A 44 -1.81 -2.18 -1.10
CA LEU A 44 -2.04 -2.62 -2.47
C LEU A 44 -1.40 -1.59 -3.41
N LEU A 45 -0.40 -2.05 -4.17
CA LEU A 45 0.27 -1.27 -5.21
C LEU A 45 -0.29 -1.68 -6.56
N ILE A 46 -0.95 -0.75 -7.24
CA ILE A 46 -1.49 -0.97 -8.59
C ILE A 46 -0.55 -0.30 -9.59
N THR A 47 0.02 -1.10 -10.49
CA THR A 47 1.01 -0.63 -11.47
C THR A 47 0.63 -1.05 -12.89
N ARG A 48 1.15 -0.36 -13.91
CA ARG A 48 0.93 -0.75 -15.33
C ARG A 48 1.82 -1.91 -15.77
N SER A 49 2.93 -2.12 -15.08
CA SER A 49 3.89 -3.20 -15.33
C SER A 49 4.15 -3.98 -14.05
N PRO A 50 4.43 -5.30 -14.14
CA PRO A 50 4.74 -6.09 -12.96
C PRO A 50 6.01 -5.58 -12.27
N LEU A 51 6.01 -5.61 -10.94
CA LEU A 51 7.17 -5.25 -10.13
C LEU A 51 8.04 -6.48 -9.85
N PRO A 52 9.36 -6.42 -10.07
CA PRO A 52 10.30 -7.44 -9.64
C PRO A 52 10.18 -7.71 -8.14
N ARG A 53 10.26 -8.99 -7.75
CA ARG A 53 10.14 -9.41 -6.34
C ARG A 53 11.18 -8.76 -5.43
N LEU A 54 12.39 -8.51 -5.95
CA LEU A 54 13.46 -7.83 -5.22
C LEU A 54 13.08 -6.38 -4.89
N GLN A 55 12.58 -5.63 -5.88
CA GLN A 55 12.13 -4.25 -5.70
C GLN A 55 11.00 -4.15 -4.65
N VAL A 56 10.06 -5.10 -4.67
CA VAL A 56 8.98 -5.16 -3.67
C VAL A 56 9.54 -5.45 -2.27
N ALA A 57 10.55 -6.32 -2.15
CA ALA A 57 11.17 -6.65 -0.87
C ALA A 57 11.96 -5.47 -0.29
N GLU A 58 12.72 -4.75 -1.14
CA GLU A 58 13.47 -3.55 -0.76
C GLU A 58 12.52 -2.44 -0.30
N LEU A 59 11.42 -2.22 -1.03
CA LEU A 59 10.39 -1.26 -0.65
C LEU A 59 9.74 -1.64 0.69
N LYS A 60 9.39 -2.92 0.88
CA LYS A 60 8.82 -3.41 2.14
C LYS A 60 9.76 -3.09 3.31
N GLN A 61 11.05 -3.44 3.18
CA GLN A 61 12.03 -3.19 4.23
C GLN A 61 12.14 -1.69 4.54
N SER A 62 12.26 -0.84 3.50
CA SER A 62 12.36 0.61 3.70
C SER A 62 11.13 1.18 4.41
N LEU A 63 9.93 0.76 4.02
CA LEU A 63 8.69 1.19 4.68
C LEU A 63 8.62 0.74 6.14
N GLU A 64 9.05 -0.48 6.46
CA GLU A 64 9.07 -0.97 7.85
C GLU A 64 10.06 -0.17 8.72
N GLU A 65 11.23 0.16 8.19
CA GLU A 65 12.24 1.00 8.85
C GLU A 65 11.73 2.43 9.09
N VAL A 66 11.06 3.01 8.10
CA VAL A 66 10.54 4.39 8.13
C VAL A 66 9.33 4.54 9.05
N LEU A 67 8.43 3.55 9.03
CA LEU A 67 7.15 3.60 9.73
C LEU A 67 7.19 2.93 11.12
N TYR A 68 8.28 2.23 11.44
CA TYR A 68 8.47 1.47 12.69
C TYR A 68 7.34 0.46 12.97
N LEU A 69 6.83 -0.16 11.91
CA LEU A 69 5.74 -1.13 11.97
C LEU A 69 5.80 -2.11 10.80
N PRO A 70 5.26 -3.32 10.93
CA PRO A 70 5.27 -4.30 9.84
C PRO A 70 4.38 -3.85 8.67
N VAL A 71 4.83 -4.15 7.45
CA VAL A 71 4.14 -3.77 6.20
C VAL A 71 4.01 -4.99 5.30
N ASP A 72 2.81 -5.26 4.80
CA ASP A 72 2.56 -6.29 3.81
C ASP A 72 2.13 -5.67 2.49
N ILE A 73 2.91 -5.96 1.43
CA ILE A 73 2.70 -5.39 0.10
C ILE A 73 2.10 -6.45 -0.81
N VAL A 74 0.93 -6.14 -1.36
CA VAL A 74 0.32 -6.83 -2.49
C VAL A 74 0.50 -5.98 -3.72
N THR A 75 1.00 -6.58 -4.80
CA THR A 75 1.10 -5.91 -6.09
C THR A 75 0.02 -6.42 -7.02
N TYR A 76 -0.54 -5.52 -7.82
CA TYR A 76 -1.49 -5.84 -8.88
C TYR A 76 -1.09 -5.10 -10.16
N THR A 77 -0.97 -5.85 -11.26
CA THR A 77 -0.71 -5.25 -12.57
C THR A 77 -2.03 -4.96 -13.27
N GLN A 78 -2.24 -3.71 -13.67
CA GLN A 78 -3.47 -3.29 -14.32
C GLN A 78 -3.72 -4.11 -15.60
N GLY A 79 -4.94 -4.61 -15.76
CA GLY A 79 -5.34 -5.37 -16.95
C GLY A 79 -5.03 -6.87 -16.87
N THR A 80 -4.40 -7.35 -15.80
CA THR A 80 -4.28 -8.80 -15.54
C THR A 80 -5.48 -9.31 -14.76
N GLU A 81 -5.81 -10.59 -14.92
CA GLU A 81 -6.82 -11.25 -14.09
C GLU A 81 -6.34 -11.30 -12.63
N PRO A 82 -7.10 -10.73 -11.67
CA PRO A 82 -6.70 -10.73 -10.27
C PRO A 82 -6.88 -12.13 -9.67
N THR A 83 -5.91 -12.56 -8.87
CA THR A 83 -6.09 -13.71 -7.97
C THR A 83 -7.23 -13.45 -6.98
N PRO A 84 -7.83 -14.50 -6.37
CA PRO A 84 -8.91 -14.31 -5.40
C PRO A 84 -8.57 -13.33 -4.26
N PHE A 85 -7.32 -13.37 -3.77
CA PHE A 85 -6.86 -12.44 -2.74
C PHE A 85 -6.71 -11.00 -3.26
N GLN A 86 -6.13 -10.82 -4.46
CA GLN A 86 -6.06 -9.50 -5.10
C GLN A 86 -7.44 -8.91 -5.39
N ALA A 87 -8.41 -9.74 -5.77
CA ALA A 87 -9.79 -9.30 -6.01
C ALA A 87 -10.44 -8.77 -4.71
N ILE A 88 -10.22 -9.46 -3.58
CA ILE A 88 -10.66 -9.01 -2.26
C ILE A 88 -9.97 -7.69 -1.90
N ALA A 89 -8.64 -7.60 -2.06
CA ALA A 89 -7.89 -6.38 -1.79
C ALA A 89 -8.40 -5.21 -2.64
N LEU A 90 -8.53 -5.38 -3.96
CA LEU A 90 -9.06 -4.36 -4.88
C LEU A 90 -10.45 -3.87 -4.50
N ALA A 91 -11.33 -4.76 -4.03
CA ALA A 91 -12.70 -4.42 -3.63
C ALA A 91 -12.78 -3.65 -2.31
N GLN A 92 -11.86 -3.90 -1.38
CA GLN A 92 -11.86 -3.32 -0.04
C GLN A 92 -10.92 -2.12 0.11
N ALA A 93 -9.92 -1.99 -0.77
CA ALA A 93 -8.87 -1.01 -0.61
C ALA A 93 -9.38 0.44 -0.79
N ARG A 94 -8.79 1.35 -0.02
CA ARG A 94 -9.01 2.80 -0.08
C ARG A 94 -7.75 3.48 -0.59
N SER A 95 -7.90 4.39 -1.55
CA SER A 95 -6.75 5.14 -2.10
C SER A 95 -6.14 6.02 -1.02
N LEU A 96 -4.80 6.05 -0.98
CA LEU A 96 -4.02 6.96 -0.16
C LEU A 96 -3.81 8.32 -0.83
N ASP A 97 -3.88 8.38 -2.17
CA ASP A 97 -3.69 9.60 -2.96
C ASP A 97 -4.94 10.48 -3.06
N ALA A 98 -6.10 9.89 -2.76
CA ALA A 98 -7.31 10.66 -2.60
C ALA A 98 -7.14 11.56 -1.37
N LYS A 99 -6.80 12.84 -1.59
CA LYS A 99 -7.21 13.91 -0.69
C LYS A 99 -8.64 13.58 -0.29
N ASP A 100 -8.87 13.34 1.00
CA ASP A 100 -10.20 13.16 1.55
C ASP A 100 -11.05 14.34 1.05
N ALA A 101 -11.83 14.09 0.01
CA ALA A 101 -12.75 15.05 -0.56
C ALA A 101 -14.01 14.99 0.31
N ALA A 102 -13.93 15.63 1.48
CA ALA A 102 -15.07 16.04 2.29
C ALA A 102 -14.63 17.12 3.30
#